data_AF-A0A9Q1N168-F1
#
_entry.id   AF-A0A9Q1N168-F1
#
_cell.length_a   1.000
_cell.length_b   1.000
_cell.length_c   1.000
_cell.angle_alpha   90.00
_cell.angle_beta   90.00
_cell.angle_gamma   90.00
#
_symmetry.space_group_name_H-M   'P 1'
#
loop_
_entity.id
_entity.type
_entity.pdbx_description
1 polymer ?
#
loop_
_entity_poly.entity_id
_entity_poly.type
_entity_poly.pdbx_seq_one_letter_code
_entity_poly.pdbx_strand_id
1 'polypeptide(L)' 'MTSSRNLGIRKREAMNLLKSLVEGQCSCADIIILAAREAISISGGPRINVPLGRRDSSNPPNSSLADSSLPPSMGLTH' A
#
# COMPACT_ATOMS: atom_id res chain seq x y z
N MET A 1 -4.89 3.78 -15.72
CA MET A 1 -5.55 4.80 -14.87
C MET A 1 -4.69 5.00 -13.63
N THR A 2 -3.81 5.99 -13.65
CA THR A 2 -2.87 6.26 -12.55
C THR A 2 -2.95 7.74 -12.23
N SER A 3 -3.37 8.07 -11.00
CA SER A 3 -3.28 9.44 -10.46
C SER A 3 -1.80 9.83 -10.29
N SER A 4 -1.48 11.09 -10.58
CA SER A 4 -0.14 11.67 -10.32
C SER A 4 0.19 11.76 -8.83
N ARG A 5 -0.81 11.62 -7.94
CA ARG A 5 -0.63 11.60 -6.48
C ARG A 5 -0.11 10.26 -5.95
N ASN A 6 -0.22 9.18 -6.72
CA ASN A 6 0.40 7.89 -6.41
C ASN A 6 1.88 7.82 -6.86
N LEU A 7 2.49 8.96 -7.20
CA LEU A 7 3.90 9.05 -7.55
C LEU A 7 4.75 8.56 -6.38
N GLY A 8 5.74 7.72 -6.69
CA GLY A 8 6.65 7.14 -5.68
C GLY A 8 6.25 5.74 -5.18
N ILE A 9 5.03 5.26 -5.42
CA ILE A 9 4.68 3.85 -5.10
C ILE A 9 5.47 2.92 -6.03
N ARG A 10 6.23 2.00 -5.45
CA ARG A 10 7.08 1.00 -6.14
C ARG A 10 6.76 -0.42 -5.64
N LYS A 11 7.37 -1.44 -6.27
CA LYS A 11 7.35 -2.85 -5.86
C LYS A 11 5.94 -3.47 -5.77
N ARG A 12 5.02 -3.08 -6.67
CA ARG A 12 3.65 -3.64 -6.69
C ARG A 12 3.65 -5.10 -7.11
N GLU A 13 4.60 -5.47 -7.95
CA GLU A 13 4.82 -6.81 -8.48
C GLU A 13 5.23 -7.77 -7.36
N ALA A 14 6.11 -7.34 -6.46
CA ALA A 14 6.50 -8.13 -5.29
C ALA A 14 5.30 -8.39 -4.36
N MET A 15 4.41 -7.41 -4.19
CA MET A 15 3.17 -7.58 -3.41
C MET A 15 2.22 -8.58 -4.07
N ASN A 16 2.11 -8.54 -5.40
CA ASN A 16 1.30 -9.51 -6.14
C ASN A 16 1.87 -10.94 -6.02
N LEU A 17 3.19 -11.09 -6.07
CA LEU A 17 3.84 -12.38 -5.86
C LEU A 17 3.58 -12.91 -4.44
N LEU A 18 3.78 -12.07 -3.42
CA LEU A 18 3.48 -12.44 -2.04
C LEU A 18 2.03 -12.88 -1.90
N LYS A 19 1.08 -12.14 -2.48
CA LYS A 19 -0.33 -12.54 -2.51
C LYS A 19 -0.51 -13.90 -3.14
N SER A 20 0.09 -14.17 -4.31
CA SER A 20 -0.04 -15.47 -4.98
C SER A 20 0.45 -16.65 -4.14
N LEU A 21 1.45 -16.43 -3.27
CA LEU A 21 1.99 -17.48 -2.39
C LEU A 21 1.07 -17.79 -1.19
N VAL A 22 0.21 -16.85 -0.83
CA VAL A 22 -0.66 -16.92 0.36
C VAL A 22 -2.14 -16.78 0.01
N GLU A 23 -2.50 -17.03 -1.26
CA GLU A 23 -3.85 -16.87 -1.79
C GLU A 23 -4.88 -17.53 -0.86
N GLY A 24 -5.87 -16.74 -0.41
CA GLY A 24 -6.95 -17.19 0.47
C GLY A 24 -6.68 -17.10 1.98
N GLN A 25 -5.45 -16.85 2.42
CA GLN A 25 -5.15 -16.72 3.86
C GLN A 25 -5.17 -15.29 4.38
N CYS A 26 -4.85 -14.30 3.53
CA CYS A 26 -4.87 -12.89 3.92
C CYS A 26 -5.25 -11.97 2.75
N SER A 27 -5.76 -10.79 3.09
CA SER A 27 -6.10 -9.74 2.12
C SER A 27 -4.84 -9.01 1.64
N CYS A 28 -4.89 -8.41 0.44
CA CYS A 28 -3.85 -7.48 -0.04
C CYS A 28 -3.58 -6.38 0.99
N ALA A 29 -4.65 -5.86 1.59
CA ALA A 29 -4.57 -4.79 2.56
C ALA A 29 -3.80 -5.22 3.83
N ASP A 30 -3.97 -6.46 4.28
CA ASP A 30 -3.22 -7.00 5.43
C ASP A 30 -1.75 -7.31 5.07
N ILE A 31 -1.46 -7.76 3.84
CA ILE A 31 -0.07 -7.93 3.37
C ILE A 31 0.67 -6.59 3.40
N ILE A 32 0.06 -5.52 2.88
CA ILE A 32 0.69 -4.20 2.81
C ILE A 32 1.01 -3.66 4.21
N ILE A 33 0.07 -3.75 5.15
CA ILE A 33 0.28 -3.20 6.50
C ILE A 33 1.31 -4.02 7.29
N LEU A 34 1.36 -5.35 7.10
CA LEU A 34 2.35 -6.22 7.70
C LEU A 34 3.75 -5.94 7.14
N ALA A 35 3.87 -5.79 5.82
CA ALA A 35 5.13 -5.43 5.18
C ALA A 35 5.63 -4.05 5.64
N ALA A 36 4.73 -3.07 5.78
CA ALA A 36 5.07 -1.74 6.29
C ALA A 36 5.54 -1.78 7.75
N ARG A 37 4.84 -2.53 8.61
CA ARG A 37 5.26 -2.75 10.01
C ARG A 37 6.65 -3.34 10.08
N GLU A 38 6.92 -4.37 9.28
CA GLU A 38 8.21 -5.04 9.27
C GLU A 38 9.31 -4.11 8.74
N ALA A 39 9.02 -3.34 7.69
CA ALA A 39 9.95 -2.34 7.16
C ALA A 39 10.34 -1.29 8.23
N ILE A 40 9.38 -0.84 9.05
CA ILE A 40 9.64 0.08 10.16
C ILE A 40 10.55 -0.58 11.19
N SER A 41 10.25 -1.81 11.61
CA SER A 41 11.05 -2.55 12.60
C SER A 41 12.48 -2.81 12.11
N ILE A 42 12.65 -3.26 10.87
CA ILE A 42 13.98 -3.52 10.26
C ILE A 42 14.78 -2.22 10.11
N SER A 43 14.11 -1.09 9.89
CA SER A 43 14.77 0.23 9.78
C SER A 43 15.14 0.83 11.15
N GLY A 44 14.99 0.08 12.25
CA GLY A 44 15.27 0.53 13.61
C GLY A 44 14.14 1.35 14.26
N GLY A 45 12.96 1.39 13.64
CA GLY A 45 11.77 2.02 14.18
C GLY A 45 11.10 1.21 15.30
N PRO A 46 10.03 1.75 15.92
CA PRO A 46 9.32 1.08 16.99
C PRO A 46 8.60 -0.17 16.48
N ARG A 47 8.40 -1.16 17.37
CA ARG A 47 7.46 -2.25 17.09
C ARG A 47 6.03 -1.71 17.13
N ILE A 48 5.37 -1.71 15.98
CA ILE A 48 3.98 -1.27 15.84
C ILE A 48 3.07 -2.49 15.89
N ASN A 49 2.12 -2.53 16.83
CA ASN A 49 1.09 -3.57 16.81
C ASN A 49 0.05 -3.25 15.73
N VAL A 50 -0.33 -4.23 14.92
CA VAL A 50 -1.24 -4.02 13.78
C VAL A 50 -2.40 -5.00 13.86
N PRO A 51 -3.65 -4.53 14.02
CA PRO A 51 -4.81 -5.41 13.93
C PRO A 51 -5.02 -5.86 12.49
N LEU A 52 -5.39 -7.13 12.33
CA LEU A 52 -5.65 -7.80 11.06
C LEU A 52 -7.16 -7.93 10.80
N GLY A 53 -7.53 -8.32 9.58
CA GLY A 53 -8.92 -8.48 9.14
C GLY A 53 -9.38 -7.40 8.15
N ARG A 54 -8.44 -6.68 7.52
CA ARG A 54 -8.79 -5.77 6.42
C ARG A 54 -9.34 -6.59 5.26
N ARG A 55 -10.28 -6.01 4.50
CA ARG A 55 -10.87 -6.64 3.31
C ARG A 55 -10.37 -5.95 2.05
N ASP A 56 -10.16 -6.75 1.01
CA ASP A 56 -9.81 -6.23 -0.31
C ASP A 56 -11.03 -5.51 -0.92
N SER A 57 -10.80 -4.34 -1.51
CA SER A 57 -11.87 -3.62 -2.22
C SER A 57 -12.21 -4.36 -3.52
N SER A 58 -13.51 -4.54 -3.77
CA SER A 58 -14.01 -5.05 -5.05
C SER A 58 -14.14 -3.97 -6.12
N ASN A 59 -13.91 -2.69 -5.78
CA ASN A 59 -14.00 -1.59 -6.73
C ASN A 59 -12.68 -1.43 -7.49
N PRO A 60 -12.73 -1.16 -8.81
CA PRO A 60 -11.53 -0.83 -9.56
C PRO A 60 -10.94 0.50 -9.07
N PRO A 61 -9.61 0.71 -9.25
CA PRO A 61 -8.96 1.95 -8.85
C PRO A 61 -9.53 3.16 -9.58
N ASN A 62 -9.77 4.26 -8.84
CA ASN A 62 -10.33 5.50 -9.35
C ASN A 62 -9.34 6.66 -9.17
N SER A 63 -8.80 7.18 -10.27
CA SER A 63 -7.83 8.28 -10.25
C SER A 63 -8.42 9.58 -9.73
N SER A 64 -9.68 9.90 -10.04
CA SER A 64 -10.33 11.13 -9.58
C SER A 64 -10.51 11.14 -8.06
N LEU A 65 -10.83 9.99 -7.45
CA LEU A 65 -10.88 9.87 -5.99
C LEU A 65 -9.50 10.01 -5.35
N ALA A 66 -8.45 9.46 -5.97
CA ALA A 66 -7.09 9.66 -5.50
C ALA A 66 -6.66 11.14 -5.58
N ASP A 67 -7.03 11.82 -6.66
CA ASP A 67 -6.79 13.25 -6.88
C ASP A 67 -7.66 14.18 -6.02
N SER A 68 -8.64 13.66 -5.26
CA SER A 68 -9.37 14.46 -4.27
C SER A 68 -8.95 14.14 -2.84
N SER A 69 -8.55 12.89 -2.58
CA SER A 69 -8.34 12.39 -1.21
C SER A 69 -6.88 12.39 -0.74
N LEU A 70 -5.90 12.34 -1.65
CA LEU A 70 -4.48 12.35 -1.29
C LEU A 70 -3.92 13.76 -1.39
N PRO A 71 -2.98 14.20 -0.54
CA PRO A 71 -2.29 15.47 -0.77
C PRO A 71 -1.51 15.43 -2.10
N PRO A 72 -1.28 16.58 -2.76
CA PRO A 72 -0.41 16.61 -3.93
C PRO A 72 0.95 16.04 -3.56
N SER A 73 1.52 15.22 -4.45
CA SER A 73 2.89 14.78 -4.31
C SER A 73 3.77 16.03 -4.37
N MET A 74 4.44 16.34 -3.26
CA MET A 74 5.29 17.52 -3.17
C MET A 74 6.48 17.31 -4.11
N GLY A 75 6.34 17.83 -5.33
CA GLY A 75 7.33 17.73 -6.39
C GLY A 75 7.78 19.12 -6.79
N LEU A 76 9.05 19.44 -6.51
CA LEU A 76 9.95 20.14 -7.42
C LEU A 76 9.34 21.30 -8.21
N THR A 77 8.93 22.37 -7.52
CA THR A 77 8.93 23.70 -8.14
C THR A 77 10.38 24.20 -8.18
N HIS A 78 11.17 23.71 -9.13
CA HIS A 78 12.25 24.46 -9.76
C HIS A 78 12.55 23.91 -11.15
#